data_AF-A0A1Q6RKS5-F1
#
_entry.id   AF-A0A1Q6RKS5-F1
#
_cell.length_a   1.000
_cell.length_b   1.000
_cell.length_c   1.000
_cell.angle_alpha   90.00
_cell.angle_beta   90.00
_cell.angle_gamma   90.00
#
_symmetry.space_group_name_H-M   'P 1'
#
loop_
_entity.id
_entity.type
_entity.pdbx_description
1 polymer ?
#
loop_
_entity_poly.entity_id
_entity_poly.type
_entity_poly.pdbx_seq_one_letter_code
_entity_poly.pdbx_strand_id
1 'polypeptide(L)' 'MPNFNEVTGKQFLDDYNGKQLFKEFAPVIGKMPNIAYIPFHKKMAKDVIGYVVGKGYCTQEAADALVAKFNELYDK' A
#
# COMPACT_ATOMS: atom_id res chain seq x y z
N MET A 1 -11.84 13.34 4.01
CA MET A 1 -11.14 12.20 4.64
C MET A 1 -10.66 11.31 3.50
N PRO A 2 -9.37 11.02 3.38
CA PRO A 2 -8.85 10.24 2.26
C PRO A 2 -9.19 8.76 2.47
N ASN A 3 -10.26 8.28 1.84
CA ASN A 3 -10.55 6.85 1.81
C ASN A 3 -9.41 6.13 1.09
N PHE A 4 -8.89 5.02 1.62
CA PHE A 4 -7.84 4.24 0.95
C PHE A 4 -8.16 3.92 -0.53
N ASN A 5 -9.45 3.76 -0.85
CA ASN A 5 -9.92 3.51 -2.22
C ASN A 5 -9.85 4.72 -3.17
N GLU A 6 -9.68 5.92 -2.62
CA GLU A 6 -9.60 7.20 -3.33
C GLU A 6 -8.18 7.80 -3.32
N VAL A 7 -7.26 7.17 -2.59
CA VAL A 7 -5.86 7.58 -2.49
C VAL A 7 -5.06 6.99 -3.65
N THR A 8 -4.25 7.83 -4.29
CA THR A 8 -3.31 7.36 -5.32
C THR A 8 -2.16 6.59 -4.67
N GLY A 9 -1.58 5.63 -5.39
CA GLY A 9 -0.42 4.87 -4.91
C GLY A 9 0.77 5.77 -4.57
N LYS A 10 0.90 6.92 -5.24
CA LYS A 10 1.90 7.93 -4.87
C LYS A 10 1.63 8.50 -3.48
N GLN A 11 0.41 9.00 -3.24
CA GLN A 11 0.04 9.55 -1.94
C GLN A 11 0.14 8.49 -0.85
N PHE A 12 -0.31 7.26 -1.11
CA PHE A 12 -0.12 6.16 -0.17
C PHE A 12 1.35 5.98 0.22
N LEU A 13 2.27 6.00 -0.75
CA LEU A 13 3.69 5.73 -0.52
C LEU A 13 4.49 6.92 0.04
N ASP A 14 4.20 8.14 -0.40
CA ASP A 14 4.92 9.37 -0.05
C ASP A 14 4.25 10.14 1.11
N ASP A 15 2.92 10.28 1.09
CA ASP A 15 2.17 11.12 2.05
C ASP A 15 1.64 10.35 3.28
N TYR A 16 1.39 9.04 3.15
CA TYR A 16 0.71 8.23 4.17
C TYR A 16 1.52 7.02 4.68
N ASN A 17 2.85 7.14 4.71
CA ASN A 17 3.77 6.10 5.22
C ASN A 17 3.55 4.68 4.64
N GLY A 18 3.02 4.57 3.41
CA GLY A 18 2.71 3.28 2.78
C GLY A 18 3.92 2.37 2.62
N LYS A 19 5.13 2.93 2.53
CA LYS A 19 6.38 2.14 2.54
C LYS A 19 6.65 1.46 3.89
N GLN A 20 6.31 2.09 5.00
CA GLN A 20 6.43 1.47 6.33
C GLN A 20 5.37 0.39 6.51
N LEU A 21 4.12 0.67 6.12
CA LEU A 21 3.06 -0.33 6.11
C LEU A 21 3.43 -1.54 5.25
N PHE A 22 4.02 -1.33 4.07
CA PHE A 22 4.55 -2.44 3.28
C PHE A 22 5.69 -3.18 3.97
N LYS A 23 6.58 -2.53 4.72
CA LYS A 23 7.63 -3.27 5.47
C LYS A 23 7.04 -4.18 6.55
N GLU A 24 5.93 -3.77 7.15
CA GLU A 24 5.26 -4.50 8.23
C GLU A 24 4.41 -5.66 7.70
N PHE A 25 3.59 -5.41 6.67
CA PHE A 25 2.61 -6.38 6.17
C PHE A 25 3.03 -7.10 4.88
N ALA A 26 3.90 -6.50 4.06
CA ALA A 26 4.36 -7.05 2.78
C ALA A 26 5.88 -6.84 2.59
N PRO A 27 6.72 -7.45 3.44
CA PRO A 27 8.14 -7.09 3.57
C PRO A 27 8.93 -7.22 2.26
N VAL A 28 8.50 -8.09 1.34
CA VAL A 28 9.08 -8.21 0.00
C VAL A 28 8.92 -6.91 -0.79
N ILE A 29 7.72 -6.32 -0.78
CA ILE A 29 7.46 -5.00 -1.37
C ILE A 29 8.21 -3.94 -0.59
N GLY A 30 8.12 -3.92 0.74
CA GLY A 30 8.72 -2.88 1.59
C GLY A 30 10.25 -2.76 1.48
N LYS A 31 10.93 -3.80 0.99
CA LYS A 31 12.38 -3.82 0.71
C LYS A 31 12.74 -3.43 -0.73
N MET A 32 11.76 -3.23 -1.62
CA MET A 32 12.03 -2.82 -2.99
C MET A 32 12.63 -1.41 -3.06
N PRO A 33 13.49 -1.12 -4.07
CA PRO A 33 14.00 0.21 -4.29
C PRO A 33 12.88 1.17 -4.72
N ASN A 34 13.02 2.47 -4.41
CA ASN A 34 12.03 3.50 -4.76
C ASN A 34 11.59 3.48 -6.25
N ILE A 35 12.51 3.12 -7.15
CA ILE A 35 12.24 2.99 -8.59
C ILE A 35 11.16 1.95 -8.89
N ALA A 36 11.11 0.85 -8.13
CA ALA A 36 10.11 -0.21 -8.31
C ALA A 36 8.68 0.26 -7.98
N TYR A 37 8.54 1.38 -7.27
CA TYR A 37 7.24 1.97 -6.93
C TYR A 37 6.74 3.01 -7.93
N ILE A 38 7.59 3.48 -8.85
CA ILE A 38 7.19 4.43 -9.92
C ILE A 38 5.95 3.94 -10.69
N PRO A 39 5.80 2.64 -11.04
CA PRO A 39 4.58 2.13 -11.68
C PRO A 39 3.33 2.25 -10.81
N PHE A 40 3.48 2.22 -9.48
CA PHE A 40 2.39 2.34 -8.52
C PHE A 40 1.94 3.78 -8.31
N HIS A 41 2.80 4.76 -8.57
CA HIS A 41 2.47 6.18 -8.41
C HIS A 41 1.29 6.63 -9.27
N LYS A 42 1.05 5.97 -10.41
CA LYS A 42 -0.05 6.27 -11.34
C LYS A 42 -1.31 5.43 -11.10
N LYS A 43 -1.28 4.49 -10.16
CA LYS A 43 -2.41 3.59 -9.84
C LYS A 43 -3.12 4.05 -8.57
N MET A 44 -4.33 3.55 -8.32
CA MET A 44 -4.97 3.72 -7.01
C MET A 44 -4.31 2.81 -5.98
N ALA A 45 -4.29 3.20 -4.70
CA ALA A 45 -3.70 2.40 -3.63
C ALA A 45 -4.32 1.00 -3.54
N LYS A 46 -5.64 0.88 -3.73
CA LYS A 46 -6.33 -0.43 -3.84
C LYS A 46 -5.79 -1.33 -4.96
N ASP A 47 -5.45 -0.75 -6.12
CA ASP A 47 -4.89 -1.51 -7.25
C ASP A 47 -3.45 -1.92 -6.97
N VAL A 48 -2.71 -1.11 -6.20
CA VAL A 48 -1.37 -1.48 -5.73
C VAL A 48 -1.47 -2.68 -4.79
N ILE A 49 -2.34 -2.64 -3.78
CA ILE A 49 -2.54 -3.77 -2.87
C ILE A 49 -3.03 -5.02 -3.61
N GLY A 50 -4.03 -4.88 -4.48
CA GLY A 50 -4.52 -5.98 -5.31
C GLY A 50 -3.42 -6.59 -6.19
N TYR A 51 -2.53 -5.76 -6.75
CA TYR A 51 -1.36 -6.24 -7.48
C TYR A 51 -0.37 -7.00 -6.58
N VAL A 52 -0.11 -6.48 -5.37
CA VAL A 52 0.80 -7.11 -4.41
C VAL A 52 0.29 -8.49 -3.97
N VAL A 53 -1.01 -8.60 -3.67
CA VAL A 53 -1.66 -9.86 -3.32
C VAL A 53 -1.70 -10.81 -4.52
N GLY A 54 -2.13 -10.31 -5.70
CA GLY A 54 -2.25 -11.13 -6.91
C GLY A 54 -0.91 -11.68 -7.43
N LYS A 55 0.22 -11.07 -7.05
CA LYS A 55 1.57 -11.57 -7.32
C LYS A 55 2.11 -12.49 -6.22
N GLY A 56 1.38 -12.69 -5.12
CA GLY A 56 1.81 -13.51 -4.00
C GLY A 56 2.89 -12.87 -3.13
N TYR A 57 3.03 -11.54 -3.16
CA TYR A 57 4.01 -10.84 -2.33
C TYR A 57 3.54 -10.66 -0.88
N CYS A 58 2.23 -10.74 -0.63
CA CYS A 58 1.64 -10.87 0.70
C CYS A 58 0.34 -11.68 0.63
N THR A 59 -0.14 -12.16 1.78
CA THR A 59 -1.44 -12.84 1.89
C THR A 59 -2.58 -11.82 1.86
N GLN A 60 -3.79 -12.30 1.52
CA GLN A 60 -5.01 -11.49 1.57
C GLN A 60 -5.21 -10.88 2.97
N GLU A 61 -5.04 -11.66 4.03
CA GLU A 61 -5.13 -11.20 5.42
C GLU A 61 -4.14 -10.06 5.74
N ALA A 62 -2.90 -10.13 5.25
CA ALA A 62 -1.91 -9.08 5.47
C ALA A 62 -2.25 -7.79 4.70
N ALA A 63 -2.82 -7.93 3.50
CA ALA A 63 -3.33 -6.81 2.73
C ALA A 63 -4.54 -6.15 3.41
N ASP A 64 -5.50 -6.93 3.90
CA ASP A 64 -6.64 -6.41 4.65
C ASP A 64 -6.20 -5.73 5.96
N ALA A 65 -5.23 -6.30 6.67
CA ALA A 65 -4.63 -5.68 7.86
C ALA A 65 -3.90 -4.37 7.54
N LEU A 66 -3.20 -4.29 6.41
CA LEU A 66 -2.58 -3.06 5.94
C LEU A 66 -3.61 -1.96 5.67
N VAL A 67 -4.71 -2.30 4.98
CA VAL A 67 -5.79 -1.35 4.67
C VAL A 67 -6.49 -0.91 5.95
N ALA A 68 -6.77 -1.83 6.86
CA ALA A 68 -7.35 -1.52 8.17
C ALA A 68 -6.44 -0.58 8.96
N LYS A 69 -5.13 -0.87 9.01
CA LYS A 69 -4.14 -0.04 9.70
C LYS A 69 -4.01 1.34 9.07
N PHE A 70 -4.06 1.44 7.74
CA PHE A 70 -4.10 2.71 7.04
C PHE A 70 -5.32 3.53 7.44
N ASN A 71 -6.51 2.92 7.42
CA ASN A 71 -7.75 3.60 7.79
C ASN A 71 -7.71 4.04 9.27
N GLU A 72 -7.22 3.21 10.20
CA GLU A 72 -7.05 3.63 11.61
C GLU A 72 -6.13 4.85 11.77
N LEU A 73 -5.09 4.97 10.94
CA LEU A 73 -4.10 6.04 11.03
C LEU A 73 -4.55 7.33 10.34
N TYR A 74 -5.34 7.23 9.27
CA TYR A 74 -5.59 8.33 8.33
C TYR A 74 -7.06 8.59 7.99
N ASP A 75 -7.98 7.68 8.34
CA ASP A 75 -9.44 7.89 8.27
C ASP A 75 -9.89 8.55 9.58
N LYS A 76 -9.97 9.88 9.58
CA LYS A 76 -10.48 10.70 10.68
C LYS A 76 -11.53 11.65 10.20
#